data_AF-A0A933MT75-F1
#
_entry.id   AF-A0A933MT75-F1
#
_cell.length_a   1.000
_cell.length_b   1.000
_cell.length_c   1.000
_cell.angle_alpha   90.00
_cell.angle_beta   90.00
_cell.angle_gamma   90.00
#
_symmetry.space_group_name_H-M   'P 1'
#
loop_
_entity.id
_entity.type
_entity.pdbx_description
1 polymer ?
#
loop_
_entity_poly.entity_id
_entity_poly.type
_entity_poly.pdbx_seq_one_letter_code
_entity_poly.pdbx_strand_id
1 'polypeptide(L)'
;MDSSILMTEEEMTLRTGQKEDSFDLVIEKWQRIHQYLNHAFTRDDYVVALEASQVVIPFCRTYAAHRNCSNCPILLICQGEDVEGESLWSGLYRLLQAYGWAGDFLAPEPLLDYLGRFLDALKRANEPSV
;
A
#
# COMPACT_ATOMS: atom_id res chain seq x y z
N MET A 1 9.61 13.34 -11.78
CA MET A 1 9.03 12.08 -12.31
C MET A 1 7.56 12.30 -12.67
N ASP A 2 6.98 11.49 -13.55
CA ASP A 2 5.54 11.55 -13.82
C ASP A 2 4.74 10.93 -12.66
N SER A 3 4.17 11.78 -11.81
CA SER A 3 3.30 11.36 -10.71
C SER A 3 1.89 11.01 -11.15
N SER A 4 1.53 11.18 -12.44
CA SER A 4 0.19 10.85 -12.95
C SER A 4 -0.11 9.35 -12.91
N ILE A 5 0.92 8.52 -12.79
CA ILE A 5 0.76 7.08 -12.54
C ILE A 5 0.17 6.81 -11.15
N LEU A 6 0.37 7.68 -10.17
CA LEU A 6 -0.12 7.46 -8.81
C LEU A 6 -1.63 7.71 -8.74
N MET A 7 -2.33 6.80 -8.08
CA MET A 7 -3.78 6.90 -7.94
C MET A 7 -4.15 8.04 -7.00
N THR A 8 -5.02 8.93 -7.47
CA THR A 8 -5.53 10.05 -6.66
C THR A 8 -6.77 9.65 -5.85
N GLU A 9 -7.16 10.49 -4.90
CA GLU A 9 -8.42 10.30 -4.17
C GLU A 9 -9.64 10.42 -5.09
N GLU A 10 -9.61 11.30 -6.11
CA GLU A 10 -10.69 11.40 -7.09
C GLU A 10 -10.81 10.13 -7.95
N GLU A 11 -9.69 9.59 -8.43
CA GLU A 11 -9.69 8.34 -9.20
C GLU A 11 -10.28 7.20 -8.35
N MET A 12 -9.79 7.05 -7.12
CA MET A 12 -10.24 6.01 -6.20
C MET A 12 -11.74 6.12 -5.90
N THR A 13 -12.23 7.34 -5.67
CA THR A 13 -13.65 7.61 -5.41
C THR A 13 -14.52 7.29 -6.62
N LEU A 14 -14.08 7.71 -7.82
CA LEU A 14 -14.79 7.46 -9.07
C LEU A 14 -14.92 5.96 -9.35
N ARG A 15 -13.80 5.22 -9.32
CA ARG A 15 -13.76 3.78 -9.65
C ARG A 15 -14.50 2.93 -8.63
N THR A 16 -14.42 3.28 -7.34
CA THR A 16 -15.27 2.64 -6.33
C THR A 16 -16.76 2.92 -6.59
N GLY A 17 -17.13 4.16 -6.97
CA GLY A 17 -18.50 4.51 -7.34
C GLY A 17 -19.03 3.74 -8.56
N GLN A 18 -18.12 3.32 -9.45
CA GLN A 18 -18.42 2.44 -10.59
C GLN A 18 -18.51 0.95 -10.22
N LYS A 19 -18.43 0.63 -8.92
CA LYS A 19 -18.50 -0.73 -8.36
C LYS A 19 -17.36 -1.64 -8.80
N GLU A 20 -16.20 -1.08 -9.13
CA GLU A 20 -14.98 -1.87 -9.23
C GLU A 20 -14.65 -2.49 -7.87
N ASP A 21 -14.03 -3.68 -7.89
CA ASP A 21 -13.69 -4.39 -6.68
C ASP A 21 -12.67 -3.59 -5.86
N SER A 22 -13.03 -3.29 -4.62
CA SER A 22 -12.21 -2.41 -3.78
C SER A 22 -10.87 -3.06 -3.41
N PHE A 23 -10.77 -4.39 -3.35
CA PHE A 23 -9.52 -5.10 -3.10
C PHE A 23 -8.60 -5.03 -4.33
N ASP A 24 -9.14 -5.23 -5.52
CA ASP A 24 -8.37 -5.07 -6.77
C ASP A 24 -7.79 -3.66 -6.88
N LEU A 25 -8.57 -2.63 -6.51
CA LEU A 25 -8.08 -1.24 -6.43
C LEU A 25 -6.97 -1.04 -5.38
N VAL A 26 -6.97 -1.80 -4.26
CA VAL A 26 -5.83 -1.81 -3.31
C VAL A 26 -4.58 -2.33 -3.98
N ILE A 27 -4.67 -3.49 -4.65
CA ILE A 27 -3.52 -4.11 -5.31
C ILE A 27 -2.98 -3.16 -6.38
N GLU A 28 -3.85 -2.62 -7.23
CA GLU A 28 -3.46 -1.72 -8.31
C GLU A 28 -2.76 -0.47 -7.78
N LYS A 29 -3.32 0.19 -6.75
CA LYS A 29 -2.68 1.35 -6.12
C LYS A 29 -1.24 1.04 -5.71
N TRP A 30 -1.02 -0.06 -5.01
CA TRP A 30 0.31 -0.42 -4.52
C TRP A 30 1.25 -0.84 -5.67
N GLN A 31 0.74 -1.42 -6.75
CA GLN A 31 1.52 -1.69 -7.96
C GLN A 31 1.99 -0.39 -8.62
N ARG A 32 1.12 0.62 -8.71
CA ARG A 32 1.49 1.92 -9.29
C ARG A 32 2.51 2.66 -8.42
N ILE A 33 2.38 2.59 -7.09
CA ILE A 33 3.41 3.10 -6.15
C ILE A 33 4.75 2.39 -6.36
N HIS A 34 4.73 1.06 -6.51
CA HIS A 34 5.95 0.30 -6.78
C HIS A 34 6.61 0.69 -8.10
N GLN A 35 5.83 0.83 -9.19
CA GLN A 35 6.32 1.28 -10.49
C GLN A 35 6.92 2.69 -10.44
N TYR A 36 6.28 3.61 -9.71
CA TYR A 36 6.81 4.95 -9.47
C TYR A 36 8.15 4.89 -8.71
N LEU A 37 8.21 4.14 -7.61
CA LEU A 37 9.42 4.02 -6.78
C LEU A 37 10.60 3.36 -7.50
N ASN A 38 10.37 2.52 -8.53
CA ASN A 38 11.46 1.95 -9.34
C ASN A 38 12.28 3.01 -10.08
N HIS A 39 11.74 4.22 -10.23
CA HIS A 39 12.40 5.32 -10.88
C HIS A 39 12.73 6.45 -9.90
N ALA A 40 12.44 6.29 -8.60
CA ALA A 40 12.49 7.38 -7.63
C ALA A 40 13.93 7.57 -7.15
N PHE A 41 14.42 8.79 -7.27
CA PHE A 41 15.82 9.11 -7.01
C PHE A 41 15.99 10.27 -6.04
N THR A 42 14.93 10.98 -5.69
CA THR A 42 15.01 12.16 -4.83
C THR A 42 14.09 12.02 -3.63
N ARG A 43 14.41 12.76 -2.56
CA ARG A 43 13.54 12.91 -1.40
C ARG A 43 12.11 13.31 -1.79
N ASP A 44 11.96 14.23 -2.74
CA ASP A 44 10.64 14.71 -3.17
C ASP A 44 9.83 13.60 -3.85
N ASP A 45 10.48 12.74 -4.65
CA ASP A 45 9.80 11.55 -5.21
C ASP A 45 9.31 10.62 -4.08
N TYR A 46 10.12 10.39 -3.05
CA TYR A 46 9.70 9.55 -1.91
C TYR A 46 8.58 10.19 -1.07
N VAL A 47 8.55 11.52 -0.93
CA VAL A 47 7.45 12.24 -0.29
C VAL A 47 6.16 12.06 -1.09
N VAL A 48 6.22 12.19 -2.42
CA VAL A 48 5.07 11.96 -3.30
C VAL A 48 4.55 10.51 -3.17
N ALA A 49 5.44 9.52 -3.10
CA ALA A 49 5.05 8.13 -2.88
C ALA A 49 4.42 7.91 -1.49
N LEU A 50 4.94 8.57 -0.45
CA LEU A 50 4.37 8.54 0.90
C LEU A 50 2.97 9.15 0.93
N GLU A 51 2.75 10.28 0.27
CA GLU A 51 1.42 10.92 0.14
C GLU A 51 0.44 10.00 -0.60
N ALA A 52 0.86 9.43 -1.74
CA ALA A 52 0.05 8.47 -2.48
C ALA A 52 -0.31 7.24 -1.63
N SER A 53 0.59 6.77 -0.77
CA SER A 53 0.31 5.64 0.14
C SER A 53 -0.84 5.92 1.11
N GLN A 54 -1.13 7.18 1.43
CA GLN A 54 -2.17 7.59 2.38
C GLN A 54 -3.56 7.73 1.76
N VAL A 55 -3.68 7.73 0.42
CA VAL A 55 -4.98 7.77 -0.27
C VAL A 55 -5.88 6.65 0.23
N VAL A 56 -7.01 7.01 0.86
CA VAL A 56 -7.87 6.06 1.57
C VAL A 56 -8.60 5.15 0.58
N ILE A 57 -8.59 3.85 0.85
CA ILE A 57 -9.35 2.88 0.06
C ILE A 57 -10.61 2.47 0.83
N PRO A 58 -11.80 2.54 0.21
CA PRO A 58 -13.06 2.14 0.83
C PRO A 58 -13.09 0.69 1.33
N PHE A 59 -12.23 -0.18 0.80
CA PHE A 59 -12.05 -1.56 1.26
C PHE A 59 -11.92 -1.65 2.79
N CYS A 60 -11.02 -0.85 3.39
CA CYS A 60 -10.82 -0.83 4.83
C CYS A 60 -12.07 -0.29 5.57
N ARG A 61 -12.81 0.64 4.95
CA ARG A 61 -14.04 1.19 5.54
C ARG A 61 -15.13 0.12 5.66
N THR A 62 -15.22 -0.80 4.70
CA THR A 62 -16.20 -1.90 4.75
C THR A 62 -16.03 -2.78 5.99
N TYR A 63 -14.80 -3.19 6.30
CA TYR A 63 -14.53 -4.05 7.46
C TYR A 63 -14.42 -3.26 8.77
N ALA A 64 -13.84 -2.05 8.76
CA ALA A 64 -13.70 -1.22 9.95
C ALA A 64 -15.06 -0.67 10.44
N ALA A 65 -15.96 -0.29 9.53
CA ALA A 65 -17.29 0.22 9.90
C ALA A 65 -18.14 -0.81 10.66
N HIS A 66 -17.86 -2.10 10.46
CA HIS A 66 -18.57 -3.20 11.11
C HIS A 66 -17.78 -3.85 12.24
N ARG A 67 -16.65 -3.26 12.66
CA ARG A 67 -15.69 -3.85 13.62
C ARG A 67 -15.32 -5.30 13.26
N ASN A 68 -15.32 -5.61 11.95
CA ASN A 68 -15.20 -6.96 11.44
C ASN A 68 -13.81 -7.24 10.87
N CYS A 69 -12.78 -6.55 11.39
CA CYS A 69 -11.40 -6.75 10.96
C CYS A 69 -10.95 -8.20 11.15
N SER A 70 -11.49 -8.92 12.13
CA SER A 70 -11.23 -10.35 12.34
C SER A 70 -11.56 -11.24 11.13
N ASN A 71 -12.47 -10.79 10.25
CA ASN A 71 -12.87 -11.47 9.02
C ASN A 71 -12.32 -10.76 7.76
N CYS A 72 -11.40 -9.82 7.92
CA CYS A 72 -10.79 -9.09 6.82
C CYS A 72 -9.70 -9.95 6.16
N PRO A 73 -9.71 -10.13 4.83
CA PRO A 73 -8.73 -10.98 4.15
C PRO A 73 -7.28 -10.48 4.29
N ILE A 74 -7.06 -9.19 4.61
CA ILE A 74 -5.72 -8.63 4.86
C ILE A 74 -5.37 -8.49 6.34
N LEU A 75 -6.13 -9.13 7.24
CA LEU A 75 -5.91 -9.01 8.69
C LEU A 75 -4.46 -9.27 9.09
N LEU A 76 -3.87 -10.37 8.60
CA LEU A 76 -2.48 -10.75 8.89
C LEU A 76 -1.46 -9.75 8.33
N ILE A 77 -1.77 -9.08 7.22
CA ILE A 77 -0.93 -8.02 6.65
C ILE A 77 -0.95 -6.78 7.55
N CYS A 78 -2.12 -6.45 8.12
CA CYS A 78 -2.33 -5.26 8.95
C CYS A 78 -1.85 -5.43 10.40
N GLN A 79 -2.14 -6.57 11.02
CA GLN A 79 -1.89 -6.83 12.44
C GLN A 79 -0.65 -7.69 12.69
N GLY A 80 -0.13 -8.35 11.65
CA GLY A 80 0.95 -9.34 11.80
C GLY A 80 0.43 -10.65 12.40
N GLU A 81 1.33 -11.59 12.65
CA GLU A 81 1.07 -12.68 13.58
C GLU A 81 1.23 -12.13 15.00
N ASP A 82 0.35 -12.51 15.93
CA ASP A 82 0.25 -12.01 17.32
C ASP A 82 1.55 -12.17 18.18
N VAL A 83 2.68 -12.61 17.58
CA VAL A 83 3.83 -13.16 18.30
C VAL A 83 5.13 -12.34 18.13
N GLU A 84 5.35 -11.54 17.07
CA GLU A 84 6.69 -10.92 16.82
C GLU A 84 6.72 -9.45 16.32
N GLY A 85 5.77 -8.61 16.72
CA GLY A 85 6.06 -7.18 16.97
C GLY A 85 6.09 -6.17 15.81
N GLU A 86 6.02 -6.54 14.53
CA GLU A 86 5.77 -5.59 13.41
C GLU A 86 4.97 -6.27 12.28
N SER A 87 3.88 -5.65 11.83
CA SER A 87 3.10 -6.13 10.69
C SER A 87 3.70 -5.68 9.36
N LEU A 88 3.41 -6.38 8.25
CA LEU A 88 3.84 -5.95 6.91
C LEU A 88 3.38 -4.52 6.58
N TRP A 89 2.18 -4.15 7.03
CA TRP A 89 1.69 -2.77 6.89
C TRP A 89 2.54 -1.76 7.66
N SER A 90 2.76 -1.99 8.96
CA SER A 90 3.48 -1.04 9.82
C SER A 90 4.95 -0.91 9.42
N GLY A 91 5.60 -2.01 9.03
CA GLY A 91 6.97 -1.98 8.52
C GLY A 91 7.10 -1.27 7.17
N LEU A 92 6.17 -1.48 6.24
CA LEU A 92 6.16 -0.73 4.97
C LEU A 92 5.96 0.76 5.20
N TYR A 93 5.02 1.15 6.06
CA TYR A 93 4.75 2.54 6.36
C TYR A 93 5.95 3.23 7.02
N ARG A 94 6.62 2.55 7.96
CA ARG A 94 7.86 3.02 8.58
C ARG A 94 8.98 3.23 7.55
N LEU A 95 9.13 2.31 6.59
CA LEU A 95 10.10 2.48 5.51
C LEU A 95 9.76 3.69 4.63
N LEU A 96 8.51 3.84 4.18
CA LEU A 96 8.10 5.00 3.38
C LEU A 96 8.39 6.33 4.11
N GLN A 97 8.16 6.40 5.42
CA GLN A 97 8.54 7.57 6.23
C GLN A 97 10.05 7.80 6.27
N ALA A 98 10.84 6.74 6.50
CA ALA A 98 12.29 6.82 6.53
C ALA A 98 12.85 7.35 5.20
N TYR A 99 12.34 6.89 4.06
CA TYR A 99 12.73 7.38 2.74
C TYR A 99 12.19 8.79 2.45
N GLY A 100 10.98 9.13 2.92
CA GLY A 100 10.48 10.52 2.84
C GLY A 100 11.33 11.53 3.64
N TRP A 101 12.04 11.07 4.68
CA TRP A 101 12.97 11.90 5.45
C TRP A 101 14.38 11.89 4.90
N ALA A 102 14.94 10.70 4.66
CA ALA A 102 16.33 10.51 4.27
C ALA A 102 16.55 10.56 2.75
N GLY A 103 15.53 10.41 1.92
CA GLY A 103 15.65 10.51 0.48
C GLY A 103 16.70 9.58 -0.12
N ASP A 104 17.54 10.17 -0.98
CA ASP A 104 18.62 9.53 -1.73
C ASP A 104 19.85 9.15 -0.89
N PHE A 105 19.86 9.44 0.41
CA PHE A 105 20.85 8.89 1.33
C PHE A 105 20.66 7.39 1.58
N LEU A 106 19.50 6.82 1.23
CA LEU A 106 19.20 5.41 1.34
C LEU A 106 19.23 4.74 -0.03
N ALA A 107 19.80 3.54 -0.10
CA ALA A 107 19.69 2.70 -1.30
C ALA A 107 18.21 2.33 -1.53
N PRO A 108 17.67 2.32 -2.77
CA PRO A 108 16.25 2.08 -3.02
C PRO A 108 15.80 0.62 -2.81
N GLU A 109 16.72 -0.34 -2.92
CA GLU A 109 16.42 -1.78 -2.95
C GLU A 109 15.66 -2.28 -1.71
N PRO A 110 16.01 -1.89 -0.47
CA PRO A 110 15.27 -2.34 0.71
C PRO A 110 13.79 -1.93 0.70
N LEU A 111 13.46 -0.73 0.21
CA LEU A 111 12.07 -0.28 0.09
C LEU A 111 11.34 -1.04 -1.02
N LEU A 112 11.97 -1.21 -2.18
CA LEU A 112 11.39 -1.94 -3.32
C LEU A 112 11.13 -3.41 -2.98
N ASP A 113 12.10 -4.09 -2.36
CA ASP A 113 11.96 -5.49 -1.93
C ASP A 113 10.88 -5.65 -0.87
N TYR A 114 10.77 -4.72 0.08
CA TYR A 114 9.70 -4.74 1.08
C TYR A 114 8.32 -4.54 0.43
N LEU A 115 8.20 -3.58 -0.49
CA LEU A 115 6.97 -3.31 -1.21
C LEU A 115 6.56 -4.48 -2.13
N GLY A 116 7.52 -5.17 -2.74
CA GLY A 116 7.28 -6.41 -3.49
C GLY A 116 6.67 -7.50 -2.61
N ARG A 117 7.25 -7.77 -1.44
CA ARG A 117 6.70 -8.74 -0.47
C ARG A 117 5.30 -8.36 0.01
N PHE A 118 5.07 -7.07 0.24
CA PHE A 118 3.75 -6.55 0.62
C PHE A 118 2.71 -6.76 -0.49
N LEU A 119 3.06 -6.47 -1.74
CA LEU A 119 2.21 -6.71 -2.90
C LEU A 119 1.87 -8.19 -3.08
N ASP A 120 2.84 -9.08 -2.91
CA ASP A 120 2.61 -10.51 -3.01
C ASP A 120 1.71 -11.02 -1.88
N ALA A 121 1.82 -10.45 -0.68
CA ALA A 121 0.90 -10.75 0.41
C ALA A 121 -0.54 -10.31 0.09
N LEU A 122 -0.72 -9.10 -0.47
CA LEU A 122 -2.04 -8.62 -0.89
C LEU A 122 -2.65 -9.54 -1.96
N LYS A 123 -1.88 -9.92 -2.99
CA LYS A 123 -2.37 -10.81 -4.05
C LYS A 123 -2.81 -12.17 -3.50
N ARG A 124 -2.01 -12.78 -2.60
CA ARG A 124 -2.40 -14.04 -1.93
C ARG A 124 -3.68 -13.90 -1.11
N ALA A 125 -3.88 -12.76 -0.45
CA ALA A 125 -5.09 -12.49 0.31
C ALA A 125 -6.34 -12.26 -0.57
N ASN A 126 -6.16 -11.94 -1.85
CA ASN A 126 -7.24 -11.81 -2.83
C ASN A 126 -7.59 -13.13 -3.53
N GLU A 127 -6.79 -14.18 -3.34
CA GLU A 127 -7.12 -15.50 -3.89
C GLU A 127 -8.24 -16.14 -3.05
N PRO A 128 -9.30 -16.66 -3.69
CA PRO A 128 -10.36 -17.37 -2.96
C PRO A 128 -9.75 -18.58 -2.24
N SER A 129 -9.93 -18.63 -0.93
CA SER A 129 -9.58 -19.80 -0.13
C SER A 129 -10.42 -20.99 -0.61
N VAL A 130 -9.77 -21.98 -1.22
CA VAL A 130 -10.38 -23.24 -1.66
C VAL A 130 -10.84 -24.05 -0.46
#